data_AF-M3FIM8-F1
#
_entry.id   AF-M3FIM8-F1
#
_cell.length_a   1.000
_cell.length_b   1.000
_cell.length_c   1.000
_cell.angle_alpha   90.00
_cell.angle_beta   90.00
_cell.angle_gamma   90.00
#
_symmetry.space_group_name_H-M   'P 1'
#
loop_
_entity.id
_entity.type
_entity.pdbx_description
1 polymer ?
#
loop_
_entity_poly.entity_id
_entity_poly.type
_entity_poly.pdbx_seq_one_letter_code
_entity_poly.pdbx_strand_id
1 'polypeptide(L)' 'MLLQYLKLLRIHQWIKNVIIFAGIIFAKKLTDPESVQRVISAFFLFSLVASCQYVLNDYLDRKEDALHPEKNIDR' A
#
# COMPACT_ATOMS: atom_id res chain seq x y z
N MET A 1 -2.53 8.39 -18.33
CA MET A 1 -3.37 8.74 -17.15
C MET A 1 -3.50 7.59 -16.15
N LEU A 2 -4.08 6.43 -16.51
CA LEU A 2 -4.33 5.35 -15.54
C LEU A 2 -3.08 4.88 -14.77
N LEU A 3 -1.96 4.68 -15.48
CA LEU A 3 -0.69 4.25 -14.87
C LEU A 3 -0.16 5.21 -13.80
N GLN A 4 -0.45 6.51 -13.90
CA GLN A 4 -0.03 7.50 -12.90
C GLN A 4 -0.81 7.33 -11.60
N TYR A 5 -2.11 7.05 -11.68
CA TYR A 5 -2.93 6.75 -10.50
C TYR A 5 -2.50 5.44 -9.83
N LEU A 6 -2.15 4.40 -10.62
CA LEU A 6 -1.61 3.15 -10.08
C LEU A 6 -0.25 3.34 -9.40
N LYS A 7 0.59 4.23 -9.94
CA LYS A 7 1.87 4.62 -9.33
C LYS A 7 1.65 5.41 -8.04
N LEU A 8 0.65 6.29 -8.00
CA LEU A 8 0.27 7.06 -6.81
C LEU A 8 -0.26 6.15 -5.69
N LEU A 9 -1.05 5.14 -6.05
CA LEU A 9 -1.47 4.06 -5.13
C LEU A 9 -0.33 3.12 -4.73
N ARG A 10 0.88 3.31 -5.28
CA ARG A 10 2.08 2.50 -5.02
C ARG A 10 1.79 1.00 -5.00
N ILE A 11 1.06 0.51 -6.01
CA ILE A 11 0.62 -0.91 -6.08
C ILE A 11 1.79 -1.90 -5.97
N HIS A 12 2.99 -1.52 -6.44
CA HIS A 12 4.20 -2.32 -6.26
C HIS A 12 4.59 -2.56 -4.79
N GLN A 13 4.21 -1.67 -3.86
CA GLN A 13 4.42 -1.85 -2.42
C GLN A 13 3.39 -2.78 -1.77
N TRP A 14 2.24 -3.02 -2.40
CA TRP A 14 1.18 -3.85 -1.83
C TRP A 14 1.62 -5.31 -1.67
N ILE A 15 2.67 -5.75 -2.37
CA ILE A 15 3.29 -7.07 -2.20
C ILE A 15 3.71 -7.32 -0.75
N LYS A 16 4.12 -6.28 -0.01
CA LYS A 16 4.49 -6.38 1.41
C LYS A 16 3.29 -6.72 2.30
N ASN A 17 2.08 -6.39 1.84
CA ASN A 17 0.84 -6.62 2.57
C ASN A 17 0.30 -8.04 2.36
N VAL A 18 0.92 -8.86 1.50
CA VAL A 18 0.54 -10.28 1.31
C VAL A 18 0.66 -11.08 2.60
N ILE A 19 1.46 -10.62 3.57
CA ILE A 19 1.56 -11.21 4.90
C ILE A 19 0.20 -11.29 5.63
N ILE A 20 -0.77 -10.43 5.29
CA ILE A 20 -2.14 -10.46 5.84
C ILE A 20 -2.82 -11.81 5.55
N PHE A 21 -2.51 -12.45 4.43
CA PHE A 21 -3.04 -13.77 4.07
C PHE A 21 -2.43 -14.91 4.91
N ALA A 22 -1.30 -14.70 5.59
CA ALA A 22 -0.74 -15.71 6.48
C ALA A 22 -1.74 -16.11 7.59
N GLY A 23 -2.51 -15.15 8.09
CA GLY A 23 -3.50 -15.39 9.15
C GLY A 23 -4.54 -16.45 8.79
N ILE A 24 -5.12 -16.39 7.59
CA ILE A 24 -6.14 -17.36 7.14
C ILE A 24 -5.54 -18.73 6.82
N ILE A 25 -4.29 -18.78 6.35
CA ILE A 25 -3.55 -20.03 6.11
C ILE A 25 -3.32 -20.75 7.45
N PHE A 26 -2.79 -20.06 8.45
CA PHE A 26 -2.54 -20.65 9.77
C PHE A 26 -3.82 -20.99 10.53
N ALA A 27 -4.89 -20.23 10.33
CA ALA A 27 -6.20 -20.54 10.87
C ALA A 27 -6.90 -21.73 10.17
N LYS A 28 -6.34 -22.25 9.06
CA LYS A 28 -6.94 -23.30 8.21
C LYS A 28 -8.36 -22.95 7.72
N LYS A 29 -8.63 -21.67 7.48
CA LYS A 29 -9.95 -21.15 7.06
C LYS A 29 -10.04 -20.80 5.58
N LEU A 30 -9.16 -21.34 4.74
CA LEU A 30 -9.15 -21.06 3.30
C LEU A 30 -10.43 -21.50 2.57
N THR A 31 -11.15 -22.49 3.12
CA THR A 31 -12.42 -22.99 2.57
C THR A 31 -13.64 -22.29 3.15
N ASP A 32 -13.47 -21.36 4.09
CA ASP A 32 -14.55 -20.58 4.69
C ASP A 32 -14.71 -19.26 3.90
N PRO A 33 -15.77 -19.12 3.06
CA PRO A 33 -15.93 -17.96 2.18
C PRO A 33 -15.98 -16.63 2.95
N GLU A 34 -16.55 -16.63 4.16
CA GLU A 34 -16.64 -15.43 4.98
C GLU A 34 -15.25 -14.97 5.45
N SER A 35 -14.43 -15.90 5.95
CA SER A 35 -13.05 -15.59 6.34
C SER A 35 -12.21 -15.12 5.15
N VAL A 36 -12.37 -15.74 3.98
CA VAL A 36 -11.68 -15.33 2.74
C VAL A 36 -12.07 -13.90 2.37
N GLN A 37 -13.37 -13.58 2.35
CA GLN A 37 -13.84 -12.24 2.04
C GLN A 37 -13.27 -11.19 3.01
N ARG A 38 -13.29 -11.49 4.32
CA ARG A 38 -12.74 -10.59 5.35
C ARG A 38 -11.25 -10.31 5.13
N VAL A 39 -10.45 -11.33 4.82
CA VAL A 39 -9.01 -11.15 4.58
C VAL A 39 -8.73 -10.38 3.29
N ILE A 40 -9.50 -10.63 2.23
CA ILE A 40 -9.39 -9.84 0.99
C ILE A 40 -9.71 -8.37 1.27
N SER A 41 -10.82 -8.09 1.98
CA SER A 41 -11.16 -6.72 2.37
C SER A 41 -10.07 -6.08 3.25
N ALA A 42 -9.54 -6.81 4.22
CA ALA A 42 -8.45 -6.35 5.07
C ALA A 42 -7.19 -6.00 4.26
N PHE A 43 -6.81 -6.83 3.29
CA PHE A 43 -5.69 -6.56 2.40
C PHE A 43 -5.85 -5.25 1.62
N PHE A 44 -7.02 -5.01 1.02
CA PHE A 44 -7.27 -3.77 0.29
C PHE A 44 -7.33 -2.55 1.21
N LEU A 45 -8.02 -2.63 2.34
CA LEU A 45 -8.11 -1.52 3.31
C LEU A 45 -6.72 -1.15 3.84
N PHE A 46 -5.92 -2.14 4.25
CA PHE A 46 -4.58 -1.91 4.74
C PHE A 46 -3.68 -1.31 3.66
N SER A 47 -3.77 -1.81 2.42
CA SER A 47 -3.00 -1.28 1.29
C SER A 47 -3.37 0.15 0.94
N LEU A 48 -4.65 0.51 1.00
CA LEU A 48 -5.12 1.87 0.77
C LEU A 48 -4.69 2.83 1.88
N VAL A 49 -4.77 2.42 3.15
CA VAL A 49 -4.31 3.22 4.29
C VAL A 49 -2.80 3.47 4.20
N ALA A 50 -2.01 2.42 3.92
CA ALA A 50 -0.57 2.55 3.72
C ALA A 50 -0.25 3.49 2.54
N SER A 51 -0.98 3.38 1.44
CA SER A 51 -0.83 4.26 0.28
C SER A 51 -1.17 5.71 0.61
N CYS A 52 -2.21 5.94 1.41
CA CYS A 52 -2.61 7.27 1.88
C CYS A 52 -1.49 7.94 2.69
N GLN A 53 -0.85 7.22 3.61
CA GLN A 53 0.29 7.76 4.37
C GLN A 53 1.44 8.19 3.45
N TYR A 54 1.75 7.41 2.42
CA TYR A 54 2.78 7.80 1.45
C TYR A 54 2.40 9.02 0.62
N VAL A 55 1.14 9.12 0.19
CA VAL A 55 0.65 10.29 -0.55
C VAL A 55 0.69 11.53 0.33
N LEU A 56 0.32 11.41 1.61
CA LEU A 56 0.41 12.49 2.58
C LEU A 56 1.86 12.93 2.82
N ASN A 57 2.79 11.98 2.99
CA ASN A 57 4.22 12.30 3.11
C ASN A 57 4.74 12.99 1.85
N ASP A 58 4.45 12.46 0.67
CA ASP A 58 4.86 13.09 -0.60
C ASP A 58 4.29 14.51 -0.75
N TYR A 59 3.09 14.78 -0.22
CA TYR A 59 2.48 16.11 -0.24
C TYR A 59 3.14 17.09 0.74
N LEU A 60 3.45 16.64 1.96
CA LEU A 60 4.12 17.45 2.98
C LEU A 60 5.56 17.75 2.58
N ASP A 61 6.28 16.73 2.13
CA ASP A 61 7.68 16.82 1.70
C ASP A 61 7.83 17.69 0.44
N ARG A 62 6.78 17.87 -0.37
CA ARG A 62 6.82 18.69 -1.59
C ARG A 62 7.32 20.12 -1.35
N LYS A 63 7.02 20.72 -0.19
CA LYS A 63 7.45 22.10 0.13
C LYS A 63 8.92 22.16 0.54
N GLU A 64 9.41 21.15 1.26
CA GLU A 64 10.81 21.06 1.66
C GLU A 64 11.71 20.60 0.50
N ASP A 65 11.28 19.63 -0.30
CA ASP A 65 12.00 19.16 -1.48
C ASP A 65 12.13 20.27 -2.55
N ALA A 66 11.19 21.24 -2.60
CA ALA A 66 11.29 22.40 -3.48
C ALA A 66 12.42 23.39 -3.09
N LEU A 67 12.89 23.34 -1.84
CA LEU A 67 13.95 24.19 -1.31
C LEU A 67 15.34 23.53 -1.39
N HIS A 68 15.41 22.23 -1.72
CA HIS A 68 16.65 21.46 -1.79
C HIS A 68 16.88 20.89 -3.19
N PRO A 69 17.57 21.63 -4.10
CA PRO A 69 17.74 21.24 -5.50
C PRO A 69 18.63 20.01 -5.77
N GLU A 70 19.27 19.43 -4.75
CA GLU A 70 20.27 18.35 -4.93
C GLU A 70 19.77 16.93 -4.59
N LYS A 71 18.52 16.76 -4.17
CA LYS A 71 17.98 15.46 -3.75
C LYS A 71 17.52 14.62 -4.95
N ASN A 72 18.46 14.30 -5.84
CA ASN A 72 18.29 13.44 -7.03
C ASN A 72 19.15 12.16 -6.98
N ILE A 73 19.55 11.72 -5.78
CA ILE A 73 20.25 10.44 -5.61
C ILE A 73 19.46 9.65 -4.56
N ASP A 74 18.99 8.47 -4.97
CA ASP A 74 18.29 7.43 -4.19
C ASP A 74 16.79 7.60 -3.88
N ARG A 75 15.96 7.56 -4.93
CA ARG A 75 14.59 7.01 -4.83
C ARG A 75 14.33 5.94 -5.89
#